data_AF-A0A0S8C891-F1
#
_entry.id   AF-A0A0S8C891-F1
#
_cell.length_a   1.000
_cell.length_b   1.000
_cell.length_c   1.000
_cell.angle_alpha   90.00
_cell.angle_beta   90.00
_cell.angle_gamma   90.00
#
_symmetry.space_group_name_H-M   'P 1'
#
loop_
_entity.id
_entity.type
_entity.pdbx_description
1 polymer ?
#
loop_
_entity_poly.entity_id
_entity_poly.type
_entity_poly.pdbx_seq_one_letter_code
_entity_poly.pdbx_strand_id
1 'polypeptide(L)'
;MIDEPHDSKPSARARLWKAAFMLIAAVYAWPVFWVAHDRVQEVNRKQRHQLIVRHQLWELHPEYAGTPQTWTRFASILLSDRQLMRRIKRKYGALAEQIELDYHRDLFIAQAEVVLVAGALWALPLVVLYGVGELAARRRQPVRPPEPERSATSDSRYRP
;
A
#
# COMPACT_ATOMS: atom_id res chain seq x y z
N MET A 1 13.01 35.59 -34.05
CA MET A 1 12.45 34.27 -34.36
C MET A 1 12.15 33.63 -33.01
N ILE A 2 10.92 33.79 -32.55
CA ILE A 2 10.47 33.40 -31.20
C ILE A 2 9.63 32.13 -31.41
N ASP A 3 10.11 31.01 -30.87
CA ASP A 3 9.35 29.76 -30.83
C ASP A 3 8.11 29.95 -29.94
N GLU A 4 6.92 29.78 -30.52
CA GLU A 4 5.68 29.72 -29.75
C GLU A 4 5.64 28.43 -28.92
N PRO A 5 5.27 28.50 -27.63
CA PRO A 5 5.06 27.31 -26.82
C PRO A 5 3.79 26.61 -27.30
N HIS A 6 3.95 25.44 -27.90
CA HIS A 6 2.85 24.59 -28.35
C HIS A 6 2.09 24.04 -27.13
N ASP A 7 1.14 24.82 -26.61
CA ASP A 7 0.27 24.46 -25.50
C ASP A 7 -0.76 23.43 -25.98
N SER A 8 -0.30 22.18 -26.08
CA SER A 8 -1.06 21.04 -26.58
C SER A 8 -2.06 20.57 -25.52
N LYS A 9 -3.15 21.33 -25.38
CA LYS A 9 -4.28 20.93 -24.53
C LYS A 9 -4.75 19.53 -24.95
N PRO A 10 -4.83 18.55 -24.03
CA PRO A 10 -5.22 17.19 -24.38
C PRO A 10 -6.61 17.20 -25.01
N SER A 11 -6.72 16.55 -26.17
CA SER A 11 -7.96 16.45 -26.94
C SER A 11 -9.09 15.88 -26.07
N ALA A 12 -10.35 16.27 -26.33
CA ALA A 12 -11.50 15.81 -25.55
C ALA A 12 -11.59 14.28 -25.46
N ARG A 13 -11.15 13.57 -26.52
CA ARG A 13 -11.04 12.11 -26.56
C ARG A 13 -9.99 11.56 -25.58
N ALA A 14 -8.83 12.22 -25.44
CA ALA A 14 -7.80 11.82 -24.47
C ALA A 14 -8.29 11.98 -23.01
N ARG A 15 -9.10 13.01 -22.72
CA ARG A 15 -9.70 13.19 -21.39
C ARG A 15 -10.75 12.11 -21.08
N LEU A 16 -11.59 11.76 -22.05
CA LEU A 16 -12.56 10.67 -21.91
C LEU A 16 -11.88 9.32 -21.66
N TRP A 17 -10.80 9.02 -22.39
CA TRP A 17 -10.00 7.82 -22.15
C TRP A 17 -9.36 7.82 -20.77
N LYS A 18 -8.77 8.93 -20.34
CA LYS A 18 -8.20 9.05 -18.99
C LYS A 18 -9.27 8.84 -17.91
N ALA A 19 -10.47 9.41 -18.09
CA ALA A 19 -11.59 9.21 -17.18
C ALA A 19 -12.06 7.74 -17.15
N ALA A 20 -12.15 7.09 -18.31
CA ALA A 20 -12.49 5.67 -18.39
C ALA A 20 -11.46 4.78 -17.68
N PHE A 21 -10.16 5.03 -17.88
CA PHE A 21 -9.10 4.30 -17.17
C PHE A 21 -9.14 4.54 -15.66
N MET A 22 -9.38 5.78 -15.21
CA MET A 22 -9.55 6.09 -13.78
C MET A 22 -10.74 5.35 -13.17
N LEU A 23 -11.86 5.27 -13.90
CA LEU A 23 -13.06 4.58 -13.44
C LEU A 23 -12.83 3.06 -13.34
N ILE A 24 -12.17 2.46 -14.33
CA ILE A 24 -11.78 1.04 -14.30
C ILE A 24 -10.83 0.79 -13.12
N ALA A 25 -9.83 1.65 -12.92
CA ALA A 25 -8.90 1.53 -11.80
C ALA A 25 -9.61 1.64 -10.43
N ALA A 26 -10.60 2.52 -10.30
CA ALA A 26 -11.40 2.67 -9.08
C ALA A 26 -12.28 1.44 -8.82
N VAL A 27 -12.94 0.90 -9.84
CA VAL A 27 -13.74 -0.33 -9.74
C VAL A 27 -12.86 -1.52 -9.34
N TYR A 28 -11.64 -1.60 -9.89
CA TYR A 28 -10.69 -2.65 -9.52
C TYR A 28 -10.12 -2.47 -8.10
N ALA A 29 -9.99 -1.23 -7.62
CA ALA A 29 -9.55 -0.95 -6.26
C ALA A 29 -10.59 -1.36 -5.20
N TRP A 30 -11.87 -1.40 -5.57
CA TRP A 30 -12.97 -1.69 -4.64
C TRP A 30 -12.82 -3.02 -3.86
N PRO A 31 -12.62 -4.20 -4.50
CA PRO A 31 -12.44 -5.46 -3.77
C PRO A 31 -11.19 -5.45 -2.89
N VAL A 32 -10.09 -4.85 -3.35
CA VAL A 32 -8.85 -4.73 -2.58
C VAL A 32 -9.08 -3.87 -1.34
N PHE A 33 -9.76 -2.74 -1.50
CA PHE A 33 -10.15 -1.86 -0.40
C PHE A 33 -11.01 -2.59 0.64
N TRP A 34 -12.00 -3.35 0.18
CA TRP A 34 -12.90 -4.08 1.07
C TRP A 34 -12.15 -5.11 1.92
N VAL A 35 -11.29 -5.92 1.30
CA VAL A 35 -10.43 -6.88 2.01
C VAL A 35 -9.46 -6.17 2.96
N ALA A 36 -8.82 -5.09 2.52
CA ALA A 36 -7.88 -4.35 3.35
C ALA A 36 -8.57 -3.75 4.58
N HIS A 37 -9.78 -3.20 4.39
CA HIS A 37 -10.59 -2.65 5.46
C HIS A 37 -10.94 -3.70 6.52
N ASP A 38 -11.40 -4.88 6.10
CA ASP A 38 -11.71 -5.98 7.03
C ASP A 38 -10.47 -6.43 7.81
N ARG A 39 -9.32 -6.54 7.12
CA ARG A 39 -8.03 -6.86 7.77
C ARG A 39 -7.61 -5.79 8.77
N VAL A 40 -7.78 -4.51 8.45
CA VAL A 40 -7.51 -3.42 9.40
C VAL A 40 -8.43 -3.54 10.63
N GLN A 41 -9.71 -3.87 10.44
CA GLN A 41 -10.60 -4.10 11.58
C GLN A 41 -10.15 -5.28 12.45
N GLU A 42 -9.71 -6.37 11.84
CA GLU A 42 -9.15 -7.53 12.56
C GLU A 42 -7.91 -7.14 13.36
N VAL A 43 -6.98 -6.40 12.75
CA VAL A 43 -5.77 -5.88 13.43
C VAL A 43 -6.16 -5.01 14.62
N ASN A 44 -7.10 -4.07 14.45
CA ASN A 44 -7.56 -3.21 15.52
C ASN A 44 -8.20 -4.01 16.68
N ARG A 45 -8.97 -5.06 16.37
CA ARG A 45 -9.56 -5.94 17.40
C ARG A 45 -8.48 -6.74 18.14
N LYS A 46 -7.47 -7.26 17.43
CA LYS A 46 -6.34 -7.98 18.02
C LYS A 46 -5.51 -7.07 18.93
N GLN A 47 -5.21 -5.85 18.49
CA GLN A 47 -4.44 -4.88 19.27
C GLN A 47 -5.19 -4.46 20.54
N ARG A 48 -6.50 -4.16 20.44
CA ARG A 48 -7.34 -3.91 21.62
C ARG A 48 -7.35 -5.08 22.60
N HIS A 49 -7.44 -6.31 22.09
CA HIS A 49 -7.39 -7.51 22.92
C HIS A 49 -6.07 -7.63 23.67
N GLN A 50 -4.94 -7.47 22.97
CA GLN A 50 -3.60 -7.50 23.58
C GLN A 50 -3.42 -6.42 24.63
N LEU A 51 -3.87 -5.19 24.34
CA LEU A 51 -3.85 -4.07 25.29
C LEU A 51 -4.62 -4.39 26.57
N ILE A 52 -5.82 -4.95 26.45
CA ILE A 52 -6.63 -5.37 27.60
C ILE A 52 -5.91 -6.42 28.43
N VAL A 53 -5.36 -7.46 27.79
CA VAL A 53 -4.67 -8.57 28.45
C VAL A 53 -3.41 -8.10 29.16
N ARG A 54 -2.59 -7.32 28.47
CA ARG A 54 -1.30 -6.83 28.99
C ARG A 54 -1.47 -5.94 30.21
N HIS A 55 -2.54 -5.16 30.25
CA HIS A 55 -2.79 -4.19 31.33
C HIS A 55 -3.90 -4.62 32.29
N GLN A 56 -4.42 -5.84 32.16
CA GLN A 56 -5.45 -6.42 33.00
C GLN A 56 -6.63 -5.46 33.22
N LEU A 57 -7.16 -4.91 32.13
CA LEU A 57 -8.15 -3.82 32.20
C LEU A 57 -9.51 -4.26 32.75
N TRP A 58 -9.75 -5.57 32.89
CA TRP A 58 -10.95 -6.13 33.54
C TRP A 58 -10.99 -5.84 35.05
N GLU A 59 -9.83 -5.73 35.71
CA GLU A 59 -9.72 -5.51 37.16
C GLU A 59 -10.26 -4.15 37.61
N LEU A 60 -10.38 -3.21 36.68
CA LEU A 60 -10.92 -1.87 36.94
C LEU A 60 -12.43 -1.87 37.17
N HIS A 61 -13.12 -2.98 36.93
CA HIS A 61 -14.55 -3.11 37.16
C HIS A 61 -14.82 -3.91 38.44
N PRO A 62 -15.12 -3.24 39.56
CA PRO A 62 -15.33 -3.90 40.85
C PRO A 62 -16.55 -4.85 40.85
N GLU A 63 -17.50 -4.63 39.94
CA GLU A 63 -18.70 -5.46 39.78
C GLU A 63 -18.49 -6.67 38.86
N TYR A 64 -17.33 -6.78 38.20
CA TYR A 64 -17.12 -7.84 37.22
C TYR A 64 -16.66 -9.14 37.89
N ALA A 65 -17.63 -9.97 38.29
CA ALA A 65 -17.42 -11.33 38.81
C ALA A 65 -17.21 -12.40 37.71
N GLY A 66 -17.03 -11.99 36.45
CA GLY A 66 -16.96 -12.89 35.29
C GLY A 66 -15.55 -13.37 34.97
N THR A 67 -15.44 -14.27 33.99
CA THR A 67 -14.13 -14.72 33.49
C THR A 67 -13.42 -13.60 32.71
N PRO A 68 -12.10 -13.42 32.91
CA PRO A 68 -11.33 -12.39 32.23
C PRO A 68 -11.33 -12.59 30.71
N GLN A 69 -11.40 -13.84 30.23
CA GLN A 69 -11.48 -14.14 28.80
C GLN A 69 -12.76 -13.59 28.16
N THR A 70 -13.91 -13.78 28.80
CA THR A 70 -15.19 -13.30 28.28
C THR A 70 -15.24 -11.78 28.26
N TRP A 71 -14.76 -11.13 29.32
CA TRP A 71 -14.68 -9.66 29.36
C TRP A 71 -13.85 -9.13 28.22
N THR A 72 -12.65 -9.68 28.06
CA THR A 72 -11.66 -9.24 27.08
C THR A 72 -12.22 -9.38 25.67
N ARG A 73 -12.92 -10.48 25.38
CA ARG A 73 -13.55 -10.70 24.08
C ARG A 73 -14.64 -9.68 23.76
N PHE A 74 -15.51 -9.36 24.73
CA PHE A 74 -16.55 -8.33 24.51
C PHE A 74 -15.95 -6.94 24.45
N ALA A 75 -15.03 -6.61 25.35
CA ALA A 75 -14.37 -5.32 25.42
C ALA A 75 -13.55 -5.02 24.15
N SER A 76 -12.84 -6.00 23.57
CA SER A 76 -12.09 -5.79 22.33
C SER A 76 -12.97 -5.56 21.11
N ILE A 77 -14.24 -5.94 21.16
CA ILE A 77 -15.22 -5.70 20.09
C ILE A 77 -15.92 -4.36 20.32
N LEU A 78 -16.48 -4.18 21.52
CA LEU A 78 -17.40 -3.09 21.85
C LEU A 78 -16.70 -1.79 22.25
N LEU A 79 -15.55 -1.87 22.94
CA LEU A 79 -14.86 -0.66 23.39
C LEU A 79 -13.95 -0.11 22.30
N SER A 80 -14.04 1.20 22.08
CA SER A 80 -13.09 1.91 21.21
C SER A 80 -11.75 2.15 21.91
N ASP A 81 -10.70 2.37 21.14
CA ASP A 81 -9.36 2.68 21.63
C ASP A 81 -9.38 3.86 22.61
N ARG A 82 -10.15 4.92 22.32
CA ARG A 82 -10.33 6.07 23.21
C ARG A 82 -10.97 5.71 24.55
N GLN A 83 -11.86 4.70 24.59
CA GLN A 83 -12.46 4.24 25.84
C GLN A 83 -11.48 3.37 26.64
N LEU A 84 -10.67 2.56 25.95
CA LEU A 84 -9.61 1.76 26.57
C LEU A 84 -8.48 2.65 27.11
N MET A 85 -8.04 3.66 26.36
CA MET A 85 -7.02 4.63 26.81
C MET A 85 -7.50 5.45 28.01
N ARG A 86 -8.77 5.84 28.04
CA ARG A 86 -9.35 6.48 29.24
C ARG A 86 -9.27 5.58 30.48
N ARG A 87 -9.42 4.26 30.33
CA ARG A 87 -9.27 3.29 31.42
C ARG A 87 -7.81 3.13 31.83
N ILE A 88 -6.89 3.06 30.86
CA ILE A 88 -5.45 3.02 31.11
C ILE A 88 -5.01 4.27 31.86
N LYS A 89 -5.47 5.46 31.46
CA LYS A 89 -5.19 6.72 32.15
C LYS A 89 -5.65 6.72 33.60
N ARG A 90 -6.79 6.11 33.89
CA ARG A 90 -7.28 5.93 35.27
C ARG A 90 -6.42 4.95 36.09
N LYS A 91 -5.92 3.87 35.47
CA LYS A 91 -5.12 2.83 36.16
C LYS A 91 -3.66 3.24 36.37
N TYR A 92 -3.03 3.88 35.38
CA TYR A 92 -1.59 4.09 35.32
C TYR A 92 -1.14 5.56 35.42
N GLY A 93 -2.07 6.51 35.40
CA GLY A 93 -1.76 7.93 35.58
C GLY A 93 -0.74 8.45 34.57
N ALA A 94 0.43 8.88 35.05
CA ALA A 94 1.51 9.42 34.22
C ALA A 94 2.11 8.40 33.23
N LEU A 95 2.09 7.10 33.56
CA LEU A 95 2.60 6.06 32.66
C LEU A 95 1.66 5.80 31.46
N ALA A 96 0.42 6.30 31.51
CA ALA A 96 -0.55 6.08 30.45
C ALA A 96 -0.15 6.71 29.11
N GLU A 97 0.58 7.83 29.13
CA GLU A 97 1.02 8.51 27.91
C GLU A 97 2.05 7.68 27.15
N GLN A 98 2.98 7.04 27.86
CA GLN A 98 3.94 6.11 27.24
C GLN A 98 3.24 4.87 26.67
N ILE A 99 2.27 4.31 27.42
CA ILE A 99 1.47 3.16 26.96
C ILE A 99 0.67 3.53 25.70
N GLU A 100 0.09 4.72 25.65
CA GLU A 100 -0.68 5.20 24.49
C GLU A 100 0.22 5.40 23.27
N LEU A 101 1.43 5.95 23.44
CA LEU A 101 2.42 6.09 22.38
C LEU A 101 2.88 4.74 21.83
N ASP A 102 3.24 3.79 22.71
CA ASP A 102 3.64 2.44 22.30
C ASP A 102 2.50 1.72 21.58
N TYR A 103 1.26 1.83 22.09
CA TYR A 103 0.08 1.26 21.45
C TYR A 103 -0.14 1.82 20.05
N HIS A 104 -0.06 3.14 19.89
CA HIS A 104 -0.25 3.77 18.58
C HIS A 104 0.86 3.42 17.59
N ARG A 105 2.10 3.29 18.07
CA ARG A 105 3.21 2.82 17.23
C ARG A 105 2.95 1.39 16.73
N ASP A 106 2.62 0.48 17.63
CA ASP A 106 2.40 -0.94 17.29
C ASP A 106 1.17 -1.11 16.38
N LEU A 107 0.11 -0.33 16.63
CA LEU A 107 -1.07 -0.28 15.78
C LEU A 107 -0.75 0.23 14.38
N PHE A 108 0.03 1.32 14.28
CA PHE A 108 0.42 1.90 13.00
C PHE A 108 1.27 0.93 12.17
N ILE A 109 2.24 0.27 12.79
CA ILE A 109 3.09 -0.74 12.12
C ILE A 109 2.21 -1.87 11.56
N ALA A 110 1.29 -2.40 12.36
CA ALA A 110 0.41 -3.48 11.94
C ALA A 110 -0.57 -3.06 10.82
N GLN A 111 -1.10 -1.84 10.87
CA GLN A 111 -1.95 -1.30 9.81
C GLN A 111 -1.15 -1.03 8.52
N ALA A 112 0.07 -0.52 8.64
CA ALA A 112 0.95 -0.25 7.52
C ALA A 112 1.26 -1.54 6.74
N GLU A 113 1.48 -2.67 7.43
CA GLU A 113 1.64 -3.97 6.78
C GLU A 113 0.45 -4.33 5.90
N VAL A 114 -0.78 -4.20 6.41
CA VAL A 114 -2.01 -4.48 5.66
C VAL A 114 -2.13 -3.55 4.44
N VAL A 115 -1.87 -2.25 4.62
CA VAL A 115 -1.95 -1.26 3.55
C VAL A 115 -0.89 -1.51 2.48
N LEU A 116 0.34 -1.88 2.87
CA LEU A 116 1.42 -2.20 1.94
C LEU A 116 1.09 -3.46 1.11
N VAL A 117 0.59 -4.51 1.76
CA VAL A 117 0.16 -5.74 1.07
C VAL A 117 -1.00 -5.45 0.12
N ALA A 118 -2.00 -4.68 0.56
CA ALA A 118 -3.12 -4.28 -0.29
C ALA A 118 -2.65 -3.43 -1.48
N GLY A 119 -1.74 -2.48 -1.25
CA GLY A 119 -1.14 -1.67 -2.30
C GLY A 119 -0.35 -2.49 -3.31
N ALA A 120 0.42 -3.49 -2.85
CA ALA A 120 1.14 -4.41 -3.72
C ALA A 120 0.20 -5.26 -4.58
N LEU A 121 -0.89 -5.78 -4.00
CA LEU A 121 -1.92 -6.53 -4.73
C LEU A 121 -2.63 -5.66 -5.77
N TRP A 122 -2.91 -4.40 -5.44
CA TRP A 122 -3.50 -3.46 -6.38
C TRP A 122 -2.53 -3.07 -7.51
N ALA A 123 -1.24 -2.94 -7.22
CA ALA A 123 -0.21 -2.61 -8.21
C ALA A 123 0.17 -3.80 -9.13
N LEU A 124 -0.15 -5.03 -8.73
CA LEU A 124 0.23 -6.26 -9.43
C LEU A 124 -0.14 -6.25 -10.93
N PRO A 125 -1.35 -5.83 -11.36
CA PRO A 125 -1.69 -5.76 -12.78
C PRO A 125 -0.83 -4.78 -13.57
N LEU A 126 -0.41 -3.67 -12.96
CA LEU A 126 0.46 -2.68 -13.62
C LEU A 126 1.87 -3.26 -13.85
N VAL A 127 2.39 -3.99 -12.87
CA VAL A 127 3.68 -4.69 -12.98
C VAL A 127 3.62 -5.76 -14.07
N VAL A 128 2.52 -6.53 -14.13
CA VAL A 128 2.31 -7.56 -15.16
C VAL A 128 2.21 -6.93 -16.56
N LEU A 129 1.42 -5.86 -16.73
CA LEU A 129 1.28 -5.16 -18.01
C LEU A 129 2.62 -4.59 -18.49
N TYR A 130 3.38 -3.96 -17.58
CA TYR A 130 4.69 -3.42 -17.88
C TYR A 130 5.68 -4.53 -18.30
N GLY A 131 5.74 -5.62 -17.52
CA GLY A 131 6.63 -6.75 -17.81
C GLY A 131 6.32 -7.46 -19.13
N VAL A 132 5.04 -7.68 -19.44
CA VAL A 132 4.61 -8.24 -20.73
C VAL A 132 4.96 -7.31 -21.89
N GLY A 133 4.76 -5.99 -21.71
CA GLY A 133 5.13 -4.98 -22.69
C GLY A 133 6.64 -4.97 -22.99
N GLU A 134 7.47 -5.05 -21.96
CA GLU A 134 8.93 -5.08 -22.12
C GLU A 134 9.41 -6.39 -22.77
N LEU A 135 8.85 -7.54 -22.40
CA LEU A 135 9.16 -8.82 -23.03
C LEU A 135 8.78 -8.83 -24.52
N ALA A 136 7.61 -8.27 -24.86
CA ALA A 136 7.15 -8.14 -26.24
C ALA A 136 8.04 -7.17 -27.04
N ALA A 137 8.48 -6.07 -26.43
CA ALA A 137 9.41 -5.12 -27.06
C ALA A 137 10.77 -5.75 -27.34
N ARG A 138 11.32 -6.53 -26.39
CA ARG A 138 12.56 -7.29 -26.58
C ARG A 138 12.45 -8.31 -27.72
N ARG A 139 11.31 -9.00 -27.84
CA ARG A 139 11.05 -9.94 -28.95
C ARG A 139 10.89 -9.26 -30.32
N ARG A 140 10.54 -7.97 -30.33
CA ARG A 140 10.38 -7.18 -31.57
C ARG A 140 11.64 -6.44 -31.99
N GLN A 141 12.74 -6.53 -31.24
CA GLN A 141 14.02 -6.00 -31.74
C GLN A 141 14.46 -6.87 -32.92
N PRO A 142 14.47 -6.32 -34.16
CA PRO A 142 15.04 -7.05 -35.28
C PRO A 142 16.52 -7.25 -34.98
N VAL A 143 17.02 -8.47 -35.23
CA VAL A 143 18.46 -8.74 -35.36
C VAL A 143 19.00 -7.66 -36.30
N ARG A 144 19.85 -6.76 -35.78
CA ARG A 144 20.56 -5.80 -36.65
C ARG A 144 21.23 -6.65 -37.73
N PRO A 145 20.97 -6.43 -39.03
CA PRO A 145 21.75 -7.09 -40.05
C PRO A 145 23.22 -6.80 -39.75
N PRO A 146 24.13 -7.80 -39.86
CA PRO A 146 25.54 -7.56 -39.64
C PRO A 146 25.95 -6.35 -40.48
N GLU A 147 26.57 -5.38 -39.81
CA GLU A 147 27.12 -4.19 -40.45
C GLU A 147 27.98 -4.68 -41.62
N PRO A 148 27.76 -4.21 -42.86
CA PRO A 148 28.56 -4.69 -43.97
C PRO A 148 30.02 -4.44 -43.62
N GLU A 149 30.81 -5.50 -43.56
CA GLU A 149 32.26 -5.40 -43.45
C GLU A 149 32.69 -4.36 -44.46
N ARG A 150 33.21 -3.22 -43.97
CA ARG A 150 33.93 -2.28 -44.81
C ARG A 150 35.09 -3.08 -45.38
N SER A 151 34.92 -3.51 -46.62
CA SER A 151 35.94 -4.17 -47.43
C SER A 151 37.23 -3.39 -47.29
N ALA A 152 38.17 -3.97 -46.57
CA ALA A 152 39.56 -3.57 -46.54
C ALA A 152 40.11 -3.74 -47.95
N THR A 153 40.05 -2.71 -48.78
CA THR A 153 40.71 -2.73 -50.08
C THR A 153 41.14 -1.32 -50.49
N SER A 154 42.42 -1.26 -50.81
CA SER A 154 43.11 -0.21 -51.58
C SER A 154 43.64 1.00 -50.81
N ASP A 155 44.50 0.73 -49.83
CA ASP A 155 45.76 1.47 -49.78
C ASP A 155 46.76 0.77 -50.71
N SER A 156 47.17 1.43 -51.80
CA SER A 156 48.51 1.41 -52.38
C SER A 156 48.52 1.69 -53.89
N ARG A 157 49.38 2.66 -54.26
CA ARG A 157 50.17 2.70 -55.49
C ARG A 157 49.40 2.75 -56.81
N TYR A 158 49.27 3.95 -57.38
CA TYR A 158 49.78 4.23 -58.74
C TYR A 158 49.91 5.75 -58.92
N ARG A 159 51.17 6.23 -58.88
CA ARG A 159 51.62 7.42 -59.63
C ARG A 159 51.81 6.98 -61.10
N PRO A 160 51.52 7.84 -62.06
CA PRO A 160 52.64 8.50 -62.76
C PRO A 160 52.65 10.02 -62.57
#